data_AF-A0A6P1HTC1-F1
#
_entry.id   AF-A0A6P1HTC1-F1
#
_cell.length_a   1.000
_cell.length_b   1.000
_cell.length_c   1.000
_cell.angle_alpha   90.00
_cell.angle_beta   90.00
_cell.angle_gamma   90.00
#
_symmetry.space_group_name_H-M   'P 1'
#
loop_
_entity.id
_entity.type
_entity.pdbx_description
1 polymer ?
#
loop_
_entity_poly.entity_id
_entity_poly.type
_entity_poly.pdbx_seq_one_letter_code
_entity_poly.pdbx_strand_id
1 'polypeptide(L)'
;MTTGNVGGHGQTTRRLPPATTAPPTQQKGLLVPTDTSVVPGRGLSLISSATREETVTLVPGDWQLRAACRGADPAVFYSPDGERGSARVLREAKARQICRPCPVLAPCREHALAAGETYGVWGGLTEADRRKRTHRLRRGEPATRLDPFGPGGGRSSNVDSPRQLR
;
A
#
# COMPACT_ATOMS: atom_id res chain seq x y z
N MET A 1 16.15 45.46 45.38
CA MET A 1 16.45 45.43 43.93
C MET A 1 16.45 43.97 43.51
N THR A 2 15.29 43.46 43.07
CA THR A 2 15.11 42.05 42.71
C THR A 2 15.09 41.97 41.19
N THR A 3 16.09 41.34 40.60
CA THR A 3 16.18 41.10 39.16
C THR A 3 15.17 40.03 38.76
N GLY A 4 14.26 40.39 37.85
CA GLY A 4 13.26 39.50 37.28
C GLY A 4 13.88 38.53 36.28
N ASN A 5 13.45 37.27 36.34
CA ASN A 5 13.78 36.25 35.34
C ASN A 5 12.57 36.10 34.41
N VAL A 6 12.74 36.48 33.15
CA VAL A 6 11.74 36.35 32.08
C VAL A 6 11.88 34.97 31.44
N GLY A 7 10.91 34.09 31.72
CA GLY A 7 10.82 32.76 31.10
C GLY A 7 10.49 32.86 29.62
N GLY A 8 11.43 32.43 28.77
CA GLY A 8 11.22 32.30 27.34
C GLY A 8 10.34 31.09 27.01
N HIS A 9 9.10 31.35 26.59
CA HIS A 9 8.23 30.32 26.02
C HIS A 9 8.72 29.95 24.60
N GLY A 10 9.33 28.78 24.48
CA GLY A 10 9.66 28.15 23.20
C GLY A 10 8.40 27.84 22.42
N GLN A 11 8.13 28.63 21.38
CA GLN A 11 7.03 28.43 20.45
C GLN A 11 7.28 27.14 19.67
N THR A 12 6.60 26.07 20.08
CA THR A 12 6.60 24.78 19.36
C THR A 12 5.79 24.98 18.09
N THR A 13 6.44 25.16 16.95
CA THR A 13 5.78 25.25 15.65
C THR A 13 5.07 23.94 15.36
N ARG A 14 3.75 23.93 15.56
CA ARG A 14 2.87 22.81 15.28
C ARG A 14 2.85 22.63 13.76
N ARG A 15 3.77 21.82 13.22
CA ARG A 15 3.74 21.43 11.80
C ARG A 15 2.39 20.79 11.52
N LEU A 16 1.59 21.45 10.69
CA LEU A 16 0.37 20.88 10.13
C LEU A 16 0.77 19.63 9.32
N PRO A 17 0.05 18.50 9.46
CA PRO A 17 0.25 17.35 8.56
C PRO A 17 -0.10 17.76 7.12
N PRO A 18 0.62 17.26 6.10
CA PRO A 18 0.22 17.47 4.72
C PRO A 18 -1.17 16.86 4.50
N ALA A 19 -2.01 17.59 3.76
CA ALA A 19 -3.37 17.20 3.44
C ALA A 19 -3.42 15.74 2.94
N THR A 20 -4.01 14.87 3.74
CA THR A 20 -4.33 13.49 3.36
C THR A 20 -5.27 13.56 2.17
N THR A 21 -4.84 13.03 1.02
CA THR A 21 -5.73 12.73 -0.09
C THR A 21 -6.70 11.67 0.43
N ALA A 22 -7.95 12.06 0.68
CA ALA A 22 -9.03 11.13 0.96
C ALA A 22 -9.08 10.05 -0.15
N PRO A 23 -9.52 8.82 0.15
CA PRO A 23 -9.81 7.86 -0.92
C PRO A 23 -10.80 8.50 -1.90
N PRO A 24 -10.63 8.33 -3.23
CA PRO A 24 -11.50 8.99 -4.19
C PRO A 24 -12.95 8.57 -3.94
N THR A 25 -13.75 9.57 -3.58
CA THR A 25 -15.20 9.57 -3.62
C THR A 25 -15.66 9.00 -4.96
N GLN A 26 -16.54 8.00 -4.93
CA GLN A 26 -17.17 7.44 -6.12
C GLN A 26 -17.85 8.57 -6.92
N GLN A 27 -17.27 8.95 -8.06
CA GLN A 27 -17.92 9.87 -8.97
C GLN A 27 -18.86 9.09 -9.89
N LYS A 28 -20.15 9.32 -9.65
CA LYS A 28 -21.28 8.91 -10.47
C LYS A 28 -21.03 9.22 -11.95
N GLY A 29 -21.48 8.28 -12.78
CA GLY A 29 -21.21 8.26 -14.21
C GLY A 29 -21.73 9.45 -15.00
N LEU A 30 -21.18 9.58 -16.20
CA LEU A 30 -21.72 10.36 -17.28
C LEU A 30 -21.47 9.61 -18.59
N LEU A 31 -22.58 9.10 -19.15
CA LEU A 31 -22.92 8.96 -20.57
C LEU A 31 -21.80 8.47 -21.51
N VAL A 32 -21.90 7.18 -21.84
CA VAL A 32 -21.35 6.56 -23.06
C VAL A 32 -21.93 7.27 -24.29
N PRO A 33 -21.11 7.76 -25.24
CA PRO A 33 -21.62 8.11 -26.56
C PRO A 33 -22.00 6.82 -27.30
N THR A 34 -23.24 6.77 -27.77
CA THR A 34 -23.75 5.74 -28.67
C THR A 34 -23.00 5.78 -30.00
N ASP A 35 -22.61 4.59 -30.43
CA ASP A 35 -22.02 4.22 -31.71
C ASP A 35 -22.81 4.77 -32.91
N THR A 36 -22.13 4.95 -34.06
CA THR A 36 -22.53 4.47 -35.39
C THR A 36 -21.84 5.32 -36.45
N SER A 37 -20.63 4.91 -36.84
CA SER A 37 -20.03 5.33 -38.11
C SER A 37 -20.25 4.19 -39.12
N VAL A 38 -21.31 4.32 -39.92
CA VAL A 38 -21.56 3.45 -41.09
C VAL A 38 -20.56 3.85 -42.18
N VAL A 39 -19.77 2.90 -42.67
CA VAL A 39 -18.94 3.08 -43.88
C VAL A 39 -19.45 2.11 -44.95
N PRO A 40 -19.76 2.56 -46.18
CA PRO A 40 -20.27 1.70 -47.25
C PRO A 40 -19.14 0.84 -47.82
N GLY A 41 -19.51 -0.40 -48.16
CA GLY A 41 -18.57 -1.46 -48.47
C GLY A 41 -17.85 -1.34 -49.81
N ARG A 42 -16.78 -2.13 -49.92
CA ARG A 42 -16.32 -2.90 -51.08
C ARG A 42 -15.01 -3.57 -50.71
N GLY A 43 -14.82 -4.81 -51.16
CA GLY A 43 -13.50 -5.42 -51.26
C GLY A 43 -13.40 -6.76 -50.57
N LEU A 44 -13.68 -7.81 -51.33
CA LEU A 44 -13.30 -9.19 -51.06
C LEU A 44 -11.81 -9.26 -50.73
N SER A 45 -11.45 -9.83 -49.57
CA SER A 45 -10.07 -10.26 -49.33
C SER A 45 -10.06 -11.47 -48.41
N LEU A 46 -9.60 -12.60 -48.97
CA LEU A 46 -9.29 -13.83 -48.26
C LEU A 46 -8.07 -13.59 -47.38
N ILE A 47 -8.22 -13.63 -46.05
CA ILE A 47 -7.12 -13.91 -45.14
C ILE A 47 -7.62 -14.65 -43.89
N SER A 48 -6.88 -15.71 -43.57
CA SER A 48 -6.64 -16.33 -42.27
C SER A 48 -7.71 -16.24 -41.20
N SER A 49 -8.09 -17.41 -40.67
CA SER A 49 -8.65 -17.60 -39.33
C SER A 49 -7.72 -17.02 -38.25
N ALA A 50 -7.63 -15.70 -38.18
CA ALA A 50 -7.12 -15.00 -37.02
C ALA A 50 -8.20 -15.21 -35.96
N THR A 51 -8.02 -16.26 -35.15
CA THR A 51 -8.52 -16.25 -33.78
C THR A 51 -8.23 -14.86 -33.24
N ARG A 52 -9.28 -14.08 -32.99
CA ARG A 52 -9.14 -12.75 -32.40
C ARG A 52 -8.66 -13.00 -30.98
N GLU A 53 -7.35 -13.15 -30.82
CA GLU A 53 -6.68 -13.03 -29.54
C GLU A 53 -6.85 -11.58 -29.12
N GLU A 54 -7.99 -11.34 -28.47
CA GLU A 54 -8.27 -10.11 -27.77
C GLU A 54 -7.28 -10.04 -26.61
N THR A 55 -6.12 -9.43 -26.89
CA THR A 55 -5.15 -9.11 -25.87
C THR A 55 -5.80 -8.10 -24.95
N VAL A 56 -6.29 -8.59 -23.80
CA VAL A 56 -6.76 -7.75 -22.70
C VAL A 56 -5.58 -6.88 -22.30
N THR A 57 -5.57 -5.65 -22.81
CA THR A 57 -4.62 -4.63 -22.40
C THR A 57 -4.95 -4.33 -20.95
N LEU A 58 -4.16 -4.90 -20.03
CA LEU A 58 -4.27 -4.58 -18.61
C LEU A 58 -3.92 -3.09 -18.47
N VAL A 59 -4.94 -2.24 -18.36
CA VAL A 59 -4.74 -0.83 -18.06
C VAL A 59 -3.98 -0.76 -16.74
N PRO A 60 -2.81 -0.08 -16.68
CA PRO A 60 -2.12 0.19 -15.44
C PRO A 60 -3.04 1.07 -14.57
N GLY A 61 -3.86 0.49 -13.70
CA GLY A 61 -4.82 1.27 -12.92
C GLY A 61 -5.98 0.50 -12.27
N ASP A 62 -6.29 -0.73 -12.69
CA ASP A 62 -7.50 -1.44 -12.22
C ASP A 62 -7.25 -2.46 -11.11
N TRP A 63 -6.04 -2.54 -10.56
CA TRP A 63 -5.72 -3.53 -9.54
C TRP A 63 -6.60 -3.34 -8.28
N GLN A 64 -6.99 -2.12 -7.95
CA GLN A 64 -7.90 -1.80 -6.85
C GLN A 64 -9.28 -2.46 -7.04
N LEU A 65 -9.73 -2.63 -8.29
CA LEU A 65 -11.02 -3.27 -8.59
C LEU A 65 -11.00 -4.77 -8.27
N ARG A 66 -9.82 -5.39 -8.31
CA ARG A 66 -9.60 -6.82 -8.04
C ARG A 66 -9.20 -7.11 -6.59
N ALA A 67 -9.21 -6.11 -5.71
CA ALA A 67 -8.80 -6.27 -4.32
C ALA A 67 -9.79 -7.12 -3.51
N ALA A 68 -9.30 -8.15 -2.82
CA ALA A 68 -10.13 -9.00 -1.96
C ALA A 68 -10.74 -8.25 -0.77
N CYS A 69 -10.14 -7.12 -0.36
CA CYS A 69 -10.69 -6.25 0.67
C CYS A 69 -11.81 -5.32 0.16
N ARG A 70 -12.12 -5.32 -1.15
CA ARG A 70 -13.22 -4.53 -1.71
C ARG A 70 -14.54 -5.02 -1.11
N GLY A 71 -15.23 -4.14 -0.38
CA GLY A 71 -16.47 -4.45 0.32
C GLY A 71 -16.31 -4.83 1.79
N ALA A 72 -15.08 -4.97 2.29
CA ALA A 72 -14.84 -5.06 3.72
C ALA A 72 -14.94 -3.67 4.38
N ASP A 73 -15.27 -3.66 5.68
CA ASP A 73 -15.36 -2.43 6.48
C ASP A 73 -14.01 -1.68 6.50
N PRO A 74 -13.94 -0.40 6.08
CA PRO A 74 -12.73 0.41 6.15
C PRO A 74 -12.10 0.48 7.54
N ALA A 75 -12.90 0.41 8.62
CA ALA A 75 -12.40 0.46 9.99
C ALA A 75 -11.50 -0.74 10.36
N VAL A 76 -11.53 -1.82 9.57
CA VAL A 76 -10.57 -2.93 9.72
C VAL A 76 -9.17 -2.52 9.26
N PHE A 77 -9.07 -1.70 8.22
CA PHE A 77 -7.79 -1.34 7.61
C PHE A 77 -7.20 -0.07 8.19
N TYR A 78 -8.04 0.88 8.61
CA TYR A 78 -7.64 2.19 9.11
C TYR A 78 -8.07 2.34 10.58
N SER A 79 -7.11 2.68 11.44
CA SER A 79 -7.37 2.89 12.87
C SER A 79 -8.28 4.10 13.11
N PRO A 80 -9.23 4.02 14.05
CA PRO A 80 -9.88 5.21 14.60
C PRO A 80 -8.89 6.01 15.46
N ASP A 81 -9.19 7.29 15.67
CA ASP A 81 -8.35 8.17 16.49
C ASP A 81 -8.18 7.62 17.91
N GLY A 82 -6.92 7.56 18.37
CA GLY A 82 -6.59 7.13 19.73
C GLY A 82 -6.51 5.61 19.96
N GLU A 83 -6.72 4.77 18.93
CA GLU A 83 -6.57 3.31 19.06
C GLU A 83 -5.12 2.91 19.39
N ARG A 84 -4.93 2.11 20.45
CA ARG A 84 -3.61 1.65 20.92
C ARG A 84 -3.66 0.23 21.48
N GLY A 85 -2.49 -0.31 21.77
CA GLY A 85 -2.34 -1.58 22.48
C GLY A 85 -2.95 -2.76 21.75
N SER A 86 -3.60 -3.65 22.49
CA SER A 86 -4.19 -4.89 21.97
C SER A 86 -5.24 -4.67 20.90
N ALA A 87 -6.07 -3.62 21.01
CA ALA A 87 -7.10 -3.31 20.02
C ALA A 87 -6.48 -3.08 18.62
N ARG A 88 -5.44 -2.24 18.56
CA ARG A 88 -4.68 -2.00 17.32
C ARG A 88 -4.09 -3.30 16.76
N VAL A 89 -3.46 -4.10 17.61
CA VAL A 89 -2.83 -5.36 17.19
C VAL A 89 -3.86 -6.32 16.61
N LEU A 90 -5.02 -6.47 17.24
CA LEU A 90 -6.10 -7.34 16.78
C LEU A 90 -6.68 -6.87 15.44
N ARG A 91 -6.93 -5.57 15.31
CA ARG A 91 -7.40 -4.97 14.05
C ARG A 91 -6.40 -5.18 12.92
N GLU A 92 -5.12 -4.89 13.15
CA GLU A 92 -4.05 -5.11 12.16
C GLU A 92 -3.94 -6.58 11.77
N ALA A 93 -4.07 -7.51 12.72
CA ALA A 93 -4.08 -8.95 12.44
C ALA A 93 -5.28 -9.33 11.55
N LYS A 94 -6.48 -8.82 11.84
CA LYS A 94 -7.69 -9.03 11.01
C LYS A 94 -7.49 -8.50 9.59
N ALA A 95 -6.97 -7.28 9.44
CA ALA A 95 -6.68 -6.70 8.12
C ALA A 95 -5.68 -7.56 7.33
N ARG A 96 -4.60 -8.03 7.97
CA ARG A 96 -3.62 -8.90 7.34
C ARG A 96 -4.22 -10.23 6.87
N GLN A 97 -5.14 -10.81 7.63
CA GLN A 97 -5.83 -12.04 7.23
C GLN A 97 -6.61 -11.84 5.93
N ILE A 98 -7.29 -10.69 5.77
CA ILE A 98 -7.99 -10.34 4.52
C ILE A 98 -7.00 -10.09 3.38
N CYS A 99 -5.87 -9.44 3.65
CA CYS A 99 -4.85 -9.18 2.63
C CYS A 99 -4.14 -10.45 2.15
N ARG A 100 -3.99 -11.48 3.00
CA ARG A 100 -3.18 -12.67 2.70
C ARG A 100 -3.55 -13.38 1.39
N PRO A 101 -4.84 -13.67 1.09
CA PRO A 101 -5.24 -14.28 -0.18
C PRO A 101 -5.43 -13.27 -1.33
N CYS A 102 -5.16 -11.97 -1.12
CA CYS A 102 -5.53 -10.94 -2.08
C CYS A 102 -4.67 -11.05 -3.37
N PRO A 103 -5.28 -11.13 -4.56
CA PRO A 103 -4.55 -11.31 -5.82
C PRO A 103 -3.72 -10.07 -6.22
N VAL A 104 -4.02 -8.92 -5.62
CA VAL A 104 -3.35 -7.63 -5.87
C VAL A 104 -2.50 -7.19 -4.68
N LEU A 105 -2.06 -8.13 -3.85
CA LEU A 105 -1.19 -7.88 -2.70
C LEU A 105 0.06 -7.08 -3.08
N ALA A 106 0.77 -7.52 -4.12
CA ALA A 106 2.03 -6.91 -4.58
C ALA A 106 1.83 -5.47 -5.08
N PRO A 107 0.95 -5.19 -6.07
CA PRO A 107 0.74 -3.82 -6.54
C PRO A 107 0.18 -2.89 -5.45
N CYS A 108 -0.68 -3.40 -4.54
CA CYS A 108 -1.16 -2.63 -3.40
C CYS A 108 -0.02 -2.23 -2.44
N ARG A 109 0.89 -3.17 -2.16
CA ARG A 109 2.07 -2.92 -1.32
C ARG A 109 3.02 -1.92 -1.95
N GLU A 110 3.29 -2.07 -3.24
CA GLU A 110 4.17 -1.19 -4.00
C GLU A 110 3.62 0.23 -4.04
N HIS A 111 2.32 0.38 -4.32
CA HIS A 111 1.64 1.67 -4.29
C HIS A 111 1.80 2.38 -2.93
N ALA A 112 1.54 1.67 -1.83
CA ALA A 112 1.63 2.26 -0.49
C ALA A 112 3.06 2.65 -0.09
N LEU A 113 4.06 1.90 -0.56
CA LEU A 113 5.46 2.25 -0.34
C LEU A 113 5.90 3.46 -1.18
N ALA A 114 5.48 3.52 -2.44
CA ALA A 114 5.79 4.62 -3.35
C ALA A 114 5.11 5.93 -2.92
N ALA A 115 3.84 5.88 -2.52
CA ALA A 115 3.08 7.02 -2.03
C ALA A 115 3.49 7.47 -0.61
N GLY A 116 4.21 6.62 0.14
CA GLY A 116 4.60 6.91 1.51
C GLY A 116 3.42 6.90 2.49
N GLU A 117 2.44 6.02 2.25
CA GLU A 117 1.21 5.93 3.06
C GLU A 117 1.53 5.77 4.55
N THR A 118 1.04 6.71 5.35
CA THR A 118 1.40 6.85 6.78
C THR A 118 0.48 6.09 7.72
N TYR A 119 -0.73 5.73 7.28
CA TYR A 119 -1.73 5.08 8.12
C TYR A 119 -2.24 3.78 7.51
N GLY A 120 -2.86 2.96 8.35
CA GLY A 120 -3.57 1.74 7.97
C GLY A 120 -2.70 0.58 7.43
N VAL A 121 -3.39 -0.47 7.01
CA VAL A 121 -2.81 -1.70 6.46
C VAL A 121 -2.96 -1.74 4.95
N TRP A 122 -1.83 -1.85 4.24
CA TRP A 122 -1.75 -1.83 2.78
C TRP A 122 -0.94 -3.01 2.28
N GLY A 123 -1.48 -3.82 1.36
CA GLY A 123 -0.79 -5.00 0.82
C GLY A 123 -0.23 -5.92 1.91
N GLY A 124 -0.96 -6.05 3.02
CA GLY A 124 -0.54 -6.82 4.20
C GLY A 124 0.53 -6.18 5.09
N LEU A 125 1.00 -4.97 4.78
CA LEU A 125 1.94 -4.20 5.61
C LEU A 125 1.20 -3.21 6.48
N THR A 126 1.48 -3.23 7.77
CA THR A 126 1.10 -2.16 8.70
C THR A 126 1.99 -0.94 8.49
N GLU A 127 1.57 0.20 9.05
CA GLU A 127 2.42 1.39 9.19
C GLU A 127 3.81 1.03 9.76
N ALA A 128 3.84 0.23 10.84
CA ALA A 128 5.09 -0.14 11.49
C ALA A 128 5.99 -0.98 10.57
N ASP A 129 5.43 -1.90 9.78
CA ASP A 129 6.22 -2.69 8.82
C ASP A 129 6.80 -1.81 7.71
N ARG A 130 6.00 -0.87 7.19
CA ARG A 130 6.47 0.07 6.15
C ARG A 130 7.62 0.92 6.70
N ARG A 131 7.50 1.46 7.91
CA ARG A 131 8.58 2.20 8.59
C ARG A 131 9.85 1.35 8.75
N LYS A 132 9.71 0.10 9.23
CA LYS A 132 10.84 -0.83 9.39
C LYS A 132 11.51 -1.17 8.06
N ARG A 133 10.72 -1.42 7.01
CA ARG A 133 11.19 -1.68 5.64
C ARG A 133 12.01 -0.51 5.11
N THR A 134 11.50 0.72 5.20
CA THR A 134 12.22 1.92 4.77
C THR A 134 13.53 2.09 5.54
N HIS A 135 13.53 1.86 6.86
CA HIS A 135 14.74 1.92 7.68
C HIS A 135 15.79 0.88 7.26
N ARG A 136 15.39 -0.36 6.94
CA ARG A 136 16.30 -1.39 6.43
C ARG A 136 16.90 -1.07 5.07
N LEU A 137 16.07 -0.60 4.14
CA LEU A 137 16.52 -0.21 2.80
C LEU A 137 17.59 0.88 2.88
N ARG A 138 17.44 1.85 3.79
CA ARG A 138 18.46 2.88 4.06
C ARG A 138 19.78 2.32 4.60
N ARG A 139 19.77 1.13 5.22
CA ARG A 139 20.97 0.44 5.71
C ARG A 139 21.54 -0.57 4.71
N GLY A 140 20.98 -0.68 3.51
CA GLY A 140 21.39 -1.67 2.51
C GLY A 140 20.97 -3.11 2.85
N GLU A 141 20.05 -3.32 3.79
CA GLU A 141 19.56 -4.67 4.13
C GLU A 141 18.38 -5.09 3.23
N PRO A 142 18.31 -6.38 2.82
CA PRO A 142 17.22 -6.86 2.01
C PRO A 142 15.89 -6.83 2.77
N ALA A 143 14.86 -6.26 2.14
CA ALA A 143 13.55 -6.09 2.75
C ALA A 143 12.68 -7.36 2.80
N THR A 144 13.08 -8.41 2.08
CA THR A 144 12.36 -9.70 1.98
C THR A 144 12.19 -10.40 3.33
N ARG A 145 13.13 -10.22 4.27
CA ARG A 145 13.03 -10.73 5.65
C ARG A 145 11.95 -10.05 6.50
N LEU A 146 11.39 -8.93 6.03
CA LEU A 146 10.34 -8.19 6.73
C LEU A 146 8.96 -8.40 6.09
N ASP A 147 8.85 -9.25 5.08
CA ASP A 147 7.57 -9.56 4.47
C ASP A 147 6.73 -10.45 5.41
N PRO A 148 5.56 -9.98 5.89
CA PRO A 148 4.72 -10.73 6.83
C PRO A 148 4.18 -12.05 6.26
N PHE A 149 4.28 -12.24 4.94
CA PHE A 149 3.83 -13.42 4.20
C PHE A 149 4.99 -14.15 3.49
N GLY A 150 6.24 -13.72 3.70
CA GLY A 150 7.40 -14.33 3.06
C GLY A 150 7.76 -15.70 3.65
N PRO A 151 8.39 -16.59 2.86
CA PRO A 151 8.91 -17.87 3.32
C PRO A 151 10.20 -17.63 4.13
N GLY A 152 10.11 -17.09 5.35
CA GLY A 152 11.36 -16.60 5.98
C GLY A 152 11.29 -16.03 7.39
N GLY A 153 10.33 -16.43 8.23
CA GLY A 153 10.40 -16.22 9.69
C GLY A 153 11.44 -17.12 10.37
N GLY A 154 12.64 -17.26 9.79
CA GLY A 154 13.72 -18.13 10.26
C GLY A 154 14.90 -17.30 10.75
N ARG A 155 15.01 -17.22 12.09
CA ARG A 155 16.19 -16.92 12.92
C ARG A 155 17.45 -16.46 12.15
N SER A 156 17.77 -15.17 12.23
CA SER A 156 19.18 -14.75 12.16
C SER A 156 19.87 -15.26 13.43
N SER A 157 20.34 -16.50 13.38
CA SER A 157 21.38 -16.96 14.30
C SER A 157 22.64 -16.17 13.97
N ASN A 158 22.87 -15.08 14.69
CA ASN A 158 24.23 -14.62 14.94
C ASN A 158 24.90 -15.74 15.77
N VAL A 159 25.51 -16.71 15.09
CA VAL A 159 26.66 -17.48 15.58
C VAL A 159 27.85 -16.70 15.05
N ASP A 160 28.24 -15.66 15.76
CA ASP A 160 29.37 -15.66 16.71
C ASP A 160 30.71 -15.81 15.97
N SER A 161 31.40 -14.67 15.93
CA SER A 161 32.74 -14.47 15.40
C SER A 161 33.73 -15.51 15.95
N PRO A 162 34.74 -15.93 15.17
CA PRO A 162 35.90 -16.56 15.78
C PRO A 162 36.61 -15.52 16.65
N ARG A 163 36.44 -15.66 17.97
CA ARG A 163 37.32 -15.04 18.97
C ARG A 163 38.74 -15.51 18.66
N GLN A 164 39.54 -14.60 18.13
CA GLN A 164 41.00 -14.67 18.14
C GLN A 164 41.44 -14.85 19.59
N LEU A 165 41.91 -16.05 19.93
CA LEU A 165 42.67 -16.31 21.14
C LEU A 165 44.15 -16.32 20.76
N ARG A 166 44.88 -15.47 21.50
CA ARG A 166 46.33 -15.30 21.49
C ARG A 166 47.08 -16.56 21.86
#